data_AF-A0A947MY48-F1
#
_entry.id   AF-A0A947MY48-F1
#
_cell.length_a   1.000
_cell.length_b   1.000
_cell.length_c   1.000
_cell.angle_alpha   90.00
_cell.angle_beta   90.00
_cell.angle_gamma   90.00
#
_symmetry.space_group_name_H-M   'P 1'
#
loop_
_entity.id
_entity.type
_entity.pdbx_description
1 polymer ?
#
loop_
_entity_poly.entity_id
_entity_poly.type
_entity_poly.pdbx_seq_one_letter_code
_entity_poly.pdbx_strand_id
1 'polypeptide(L)'
;MASAVAPVPHRGEPTVNARDTAPTTAHAPHTHHAHHAPHAEADQAPAAALLNERTRLTREPLPASRKVHVEGRHPALAEPVRVPMREVSLSNGEAVTLYDCSGPYTDPAVAIDVTRGLPAVREAAILARGNTEAYAGRAVQALDDGLKDGERHDARMAALREAASGLQRQPRRALGGIGGGRNVTQMHCARQGIVTPEMAFIALRENQRRLDLAEDWRAKYGHNAEREARLRGNPMGALIPREITPEFVRDEVARGRAVIPANINHTELEPMVIGRNFLVKVNANIGNSAVTSSIEEEVEKLVWSIRWGADTVMDLSTGKHIHTTRDWIVRNSPVPIGTVPIYQALEKVGGVAEDLTWEIFRDTLIEQAEQGVDYFTIHAGLRLAFIHLTAGRRTGIVSRGGSILAKWCIAHHKENFLHTHFEEICEIMKAYDVTFSLGDGLRPGCLSDANDEAQFAELRTLGELTQIAWKHDVQTIIEGPGHVPMHLIQANMDE
;
A
#
# COMPACT_ATOMS: atom_id res chain seq x y z
N MET A 1 10.17 -21.83 -56.65
CA MET A 1 11.50 -22.45 -56.40
C MET A 1 11.47 -22.97 -54.96
N ALA A 2 10.95 -24.18 -54.72
CA ALA A 2 11.67 -25.46 -54.52
C ALA A 2 12.57 -25.44 -53.26
N SER A 3 12.14 -26.04 -52.13
CA SER A 3 12.39 -27.43 -51.63
C SER A 3 13.87 -27.65 -51.19
N ALA A 4 14.31 -28.36 -50.15
CA ALA A 4 13.84 -29.48 -49.31
C ALA A 4 14.76 -29.58 -48.04
N VAL A 5 14.28 -30.03 -46.85
CA VAL A 5 14.44 -31.36 -46.18
C VAL A 5 15.87 -31.78 -45.73
N ALA A 6 15.95 -32.25 -44.46
CA ALA A 6 17.10 -32.72 -43.64
C ALA A 6 17.75 -34.08 -44.09
N PRO A 7 18.81 -34.61 -43.42
CA PRO A 7 18.62 -35.47 -42.22
C PRO A 7 19.80 -35.58 -41.18
N VAL A 8 19.52 -36.28 -40.08
CA VAL A 8 20.37 -36.76 -38.95
C VAL A 8 21.17 -38.03 -39.33
N PRO A 9 22.23 -38.44 -38.59
CA PRO A 9 22.16 -39.76 -37.93
C PRO A 9 22.82 -39.88 -36.52
N HIS A 10 22.29 -40.86 -35.77
CA HIS A 10 22.70 -41.41 -34.47
C HIS A 10 23.83 -42.47 -34.57
N ARG A 11 24.46 -42.76 -33.40
CA ARG A 11 24.90 -44.06 -32.79
C ARG A 11 26.28 -43.89 -32.12
N GLY A 12 26.61 -44.45 -30.94
CA GLY A 12 25.94 -45.37 -30.02
C GLY A 12 26.83 -45.64 -28.78
N GLU A 13 26.20 -46.11 -27.71
CA GLU A 13 26.77 -46.86 -26.56
C GLU A 13 27.18 -48.30 -26.99
N PRO A 14 27.82 -49.21 -26.18
CA PRO A 14 27.63 -49.41 -24.72
C PRO A 14 28.77 -50.07 -23.88
N THR A 15 28.42 -50.41 -22.62
CA THR A 15 28.94 -51.47 -21.68
C THR A 15 30.22 -51.23 -20.85
N VAL A 16 30.48 -51.79 -19.65
CA VAL A 16 29.81 -52.34 -18.42
C VAL A 16 30.91 -53.07 -17.60
N ASN A 17 30.72 -53.23 -16.27
CA ASN A 17 31.43 -54.05 -15.25
C ASN A 17 32.60 -53.38 -14.49
N ALA A 18 32.77 -53.39 -13.16
CA ALA A 18 32.30 -54.11 -11.95
C ALA A 18 33.46 -54.88 -11.23
N ARG A 19 33.46 -54.81 -9.88
CA ARG A 19 34.20 -55.63 -8.86
C ARG A 19 35.66 -55.25 -8.60
N ASP A 20 36.25 -55.37 -7.41
CA ASP A 20 35.88 -55.85 -6.06
C ASP A 20 36.98 -55.42 -5.05
N THR A 21 36.74 -55.65 -3.75
CA THR A 21 37.70 -55.95 -2.64
C THR A 21 38.04 -54.88 -1.58
N ALA A 22 37.60 -55.17 -0.35
CA ALA A 22 38.12 -54.74 0.97
C ALA A 22 39.31 -55.70 1.39
N PRO A 23 39.97 -55.68 2.59
CA PRO A 23 39.45 -55.30 3.93
C PRO A 23 40.46 -54.78 5.03
N THR A 24 39.92 -54.57 6.26
CA THR A 24 40.50 -54.79 7.64
C THR A 24 41.63 -53.87 8.18
N THR A 25 41.79 -53.47 9.47
CA THR A 25 41.15 -53.73 10.79
C THR A 25 41.81 -52.88 11.93
N ALA A 26 41.08 -52.71 13.06
CA ALA A 26 41.51 -52.62 14.49
C ALA A 26 42.22 -51.33 15.01
N HIS A 27 42.10 -50.85 16.27
CA HIS A 27 41.62 -51.35 17.57
C HIS A 27 41.29 -50.16 18.53
N ALA A 28 40.32 -50.32 19.45
CA ALA A 28 40.11 -49.53 20.69
C ALA A 28 40.93 -50.12 21.87
N PRO A 29 41.10 -49.48 23.07
CA PRO A 29 40.07 -49.44 24.16
C PRO A 29 40.17 -48.16 25.10
N HIS A 30 39.21 -47.72 25.93
CA HIS A 30 38.81 -48.16 27.29
C HIS A 30 37.82 -47.11 27.93
N THR A 31 36.59 -47.47 28.31
CA THR A 31 35.98 -47.62 29.68
C THR A 31 35.62 -46.38 30.54
N HIS A 32 34.29 -46.17 30.67
CA HIS A 32 33.40 -45.75 31.79
C HIS A 32 33.88 -44.84 32.96
N HIS A 33 33.11 -43.75 33.21
CA HIS A 33 32.18 -43.63 34.37
C HIS A 33 31.27 -42.40 34.27
N ALA A 34 30.05 -42.53 34.82
CA ALA A 34 28.92 -41.61 34.72
C ALA A 34 28.88 -40.54 35.83
N HIS A 35 28.30 -39.37 35.53
CA HIS A 35 27.60 -38.51 36.50
C HIS A 35 26.42 -37.78 35.84
N HIS A 36 25.28 -37.82 36.52
CA HIS A 36 23.99 -37.18 36.21
C HIS A 36 24.04 -35.64 36.37
N ALA A 37 23.44 -34.91 35.42
CA ALA A 37 22.47 -33.82 35.64
C ALA A 37 21.90 -33.35 34.28
N PRO A 38 20.65 -32.87 34.19
CA PRO A 38 19.96 -32.67 32.91
C PRO A 38 20.26 -31.28 32.33
N HIS A 39 20.92 -31.23 31.18
CA HIS A 39 20.90 -30.03 30.34
C HIS A 39 19.70 -30.12 29.40
N ALA A 40 18.55 -29.65 29.89
CA ALA A 40 17.46 -29.19 29.05
C ALA A 40 17.74 -27.72 28.74
N GLU A 41 18.60 -27.44 27.75
CA GLU A 41 18.83 -26.09 27.21
C GLU A 41 19.74 -26.18 25.98
N ALA A 42 19.20 -26.61 24.85
CA ALA A 42 19.82 -26.43 23.52
C ALA A 42 18.84 -26.86 22.43
N ASP A 43 17.93 -25.95 22.01
CA ASP A 43 17.54 -25.74 20.60
C ASP A 43 16.41 -24.71 20.44
N GLN A 44 16.58 -23.51 21.01
CA GLN A 44 15.67 -22.39 20.75
C GLN A 44 16.48 -21.13 20.43
N ALA A 45 17.18 -21.13 19.29
CA ALA A 45 17.52 -19.87 18.65
C ALA A 45 16.20 -19.24 18.13
N PRO A 46 15.86 -18.01 18.53
CA PRO A 46 14.48 -17.50 18.47
C PRO A 46 14.10 -17.13 17.03
N ALA A 47 12.87 -17.40 16.63
CA ALA A 47 12.34 -17.10 15.30
C ALA A 47 12.61 -15.65 14.84
N ALA A 48 12.73 -14.68 15.77
CA ALA A 48 13.10 -13.30 15.51
C ALA A 48 14.55 -13.11 15.00
N ALA A 49 15.50 -13.90 15.48
CA ALA A 49 16.89 -13.87 14.99
C ALA A 49 16.97 -14.48 13.58
N LEU A 50 16.26 -15.59 13.35
CA LEU A 50 16.15 -16.22 12.05
C LEU A 50 15.41 -15.33 11.04
N LEU A 51 14.40 -14.58 11.51
CA LEU A 51 13.70 -13.58 10.73
C LEU A 51 14.64 -12.45 10.37
N ASN A 52 15.30 -11.79 11.33
CA ASN A 52 16.28 -10.73 11.06
C ASN A 52 17.45 -11.18 10.16
N GLU A 53 17.85 -12.46 10.24
CA GLU A 53 18.87 -13.05 9.36
C GLU A 53 18.34 -13.36 7.94
N ARG A 54 17.04 -13.69 7.81
CA ARG A 54 16.36 -13.98 6.53
C ARG A 54 15.79 -12.73 5.84
N THR A 55 15.32 -11.74 6.59
CA THR A 55 15.02 -10.38 6.16
C THR A 55 16.31 -9.56 6.22
N ARG A 56 17.31 -9.89 5.39
CA ARG A 56 18.38 -8.93 5.09
C ARG A 56 17.74 -7.73 4.39
N LEU A 57 17.11 -6.87 5.18
CA LEU A 57 16.41 -5.73 4.67
C LEU A 57 17.42 -4.82 3.99
N THR A 58 17.06 -4.32 2.81
CA THR A 58 17.94 -3.43 2.08
C THR A 58 17.97 -2.04 2.73
N ARG A 59 18.88 -1.88 3.71
CA ARG A 59 18.95 -0.71 4.61
C ARG A 59 20.19 0.17 4.45
N GLU A 60 21.14 -0.22 3.61
CA GLU A 60 22.33 0.60 3.39
C GLU A 60 21.92 2.00 2.91
N PRO A 61 22.54 3.10 3.39
CA PRO A 61 22.26 4.42 2.83
C PRO A 61 22.46 4.43 1.31
N LEU A 62 21.62 5.17 0.58
CA LEU A 62 21.80 5.31 -0.86
C LEU A 62 23.15 6.01 -1.16
N PRO A 63 23.86 5.63 -2.24
CA PRO A 63 25.18 6.18 -2.54
C PRO A 63 25.21 7.71 -2.56
N ALA A 64 26.27 8.29 -2.01
CA ALA A 64 26.48 9.74 -1.89
C ALA A 64 25.33 10.51 -1.21
N SER A 65 24.46 9.80 -0.49
CA SER A 65 23.25 10.37 0.10
C SER A 65 23.21 10.18 1.61
N ARG A 66 22.55 11.11 2.29
CA ARG A 66 22.19 10.95 3.71
C ARG A 66 20.73 11.33 3.96
N LYS A 67 20.10 10.66 4.93
CA LYS A 67 18.79 11.07 5.45
C LYS A 67 18.95 12.42 6.15
N VAL A 68 18.06 13.35 5.86
CA VAL A 68 17.93 14.62 6.58
C VAL A 68 16.46 14.86 6.92
N HIS A 69 16.21 15.71 7.92
CA HIS A 69 14.85 16.04 8.34
C HIS A 69 14.65 17.55 8.32
N VAL A 70 13.47 17.98 7.87
CA VAL A 70 13.01 19.37 7.94
C VAL A 70 12.08 19.48 9.14
N GLU A 71 12.36 20.40 10.04
CA GLU A 71 11.54 20.58 11.23
C GLU A 71 10.44 21.61 10.98
N GLY A 72 9.22 21.27 11.40
CA GLY A 72 8.06 22.15 11.35
C GLY A 72 7.39 22.24 12.71
N ARG A 73 6.92 23.43 13.09
CA ARG A 73 6.09 23.58 14.29
C ARG A 73 4.62 23.59 13.91
N HIS A 74 3.81 22.89 14.68
CA HIS A 74 2.35 22.95 14.58
C HIS A 74 1.77 23.24 15.97
N PRO A 75 0.82 24.18 16.14
CA PRO A 75 0.32 24.57 17.46
C PRO A 75 -0.30 23.43 18.29
N ALA A 76 -0.81 22.39 17.62
CA ALA A 76 -1.40 21.22 18.29
C ALA A 76 -0.37 20.19 18.78
N LEU A 77 0.93 20.36 18.47
CA LEU A 77 1.98 19.41 18.85
C LEU A 77 3.00 20.08 19.78
N ALA A 78 3.42 19.34 20.82
CA ALA A 78 4.48 19.78 21.72
C ALA A 78 5.87 19.73 21.03
N GLU A 79 6.12 18.66 20.30
CA GLU A 79 7.35 18.44 19.53
C GLU A 79 7.17 18.85 18.06
N PRO A 80 8.23 19.32 17.39
CA PRO A 80 8.16 19.62 15.97
C PRO A 80 7.90 18.37 15.13
N VAL A 81 7.17 18.51 14.03
CA VAL A 81 7.13 17.50 12.98
C VAL A 81 8.49 17.40 12.32
N ARG A 82 8.98 16.19 12.07
CA ARG A 82 10.27 15.93 11.40
C ARG A 82 9.99 15.29 10.04
N VAL A 83 10.14 16.07 8.98
CA VAL A 83 9.78 15.67 7.62
C VAL A 83 11.03 15.11 6.91
N PRO A 84 11.03 13.82 6.53
CA PRO A 84 12.21 13.17 5.99
C PRO A 84 12.45 13.57 4.53
N MET A 85 13.72 13.72 4.21
CA MET A 85 14.25 13.99 2.88
C MET A 85 15.58 13.25 2.71
N ARG A 86 16.08 13.23 1.49
CA ARG A 86 17.43 12.76 1.20
C ARG A 86 18.27 13.87 0.63
N GLU A 87 19.44 14.09 1.20
CA GLU A 87 20.41 15.04 0.68
C GLU A 87 21.53 14.28 -0.05
N VAL A 88 21.78 14.66 -1.30
CA VAL A 88 22.84 14.10 -2.15
C VAL A 88 23.99 15.11 -2.23
N SER A 89 25.18 14.70 -1.81
CA SER A 89 26.40 15.51 -1.91
C SER A 89 26.91 15.54 -3.35
N LEU A 90 27.24 16.73 -3.86
CA LEU A 90 27.83 16.93 -5.18
C LEU A 90 29.35 17.11 -5.08
N SER A 91 30.07 16.80 -6.17
CA SER A 91 31.53 16.94 -6.22
C SER A 91 32.04 18.38 -6.16
N ASN A 92 31.18 19.37 -6.40
CA ASN A 92 31.48 20.80 -6.29
C ASN A 92 31.25 21.37 -4.87
N GLY A 93 30.94 20.51 -3.89
CA GLY A 93 30.67 20.92 -2.51
C GLY A 93 29.24 21.39 -2.23
N GLU A 94 28.37 21.40 -3.24
CA GLU A 94 26.93 21.66 -3.06
C GLU A 94 26.19 20.38 -2.68
N ALA A 95 24.92 20.53 -2.31
CA ALA A 95 24.05 19.41 -2.03
C ALA A 95 22.65 19.62 -2.64
N VAL A 96 22.00 18.52 -3.04
CA VAL A 96 20.64 18.53 -3.57
C VAL A 96 19.74 17.78 -2.61
N THR A 97 18.67 18.45 -2.16
CA THR A 97 17.61 17.80 -1.38
C THR A 97 16.60 17.17 -2.33
N LEU A 98 16.25 15.92 -2.08
CA LEU A 98 15.27 15.13 -2.82
C LEU A 98 14.19 14.64 -1.86
N TYR A 99 12.98 14.51 -2.38
CA TYR A 99 11.90 13.78 -1.74
C TYR A 99 12.35 12.34 -1.42
N ASP A 100 11.93 11.83 -0.25
CA ASP A 100 12.34 10.52 0.22
C ASP A 100 11.18 9.81 0.95
N CYS A 101 10.74 8.69 0.38
CA CYS A 101 9.68 7.83 0.89
C CYS A 101 10.23 6.57 1.59
N SER A 102 11.55 6.39 1.66
CA SER A 102 12.16 5.18 2.23
C SER A 102 12.00 5.04 3.75
N GLY A 103 11.42 6.05 4.40
CA GLY A 103 11.23 6.14 5.85
C GLY A 103 12.51 5.88 6.65
N PRO A 104 12.42 5.26 7.84
CA PRO A 104 13.58 5.08 8.71
C PRO A 104 14.56 4.01 8.20
N TYR A 105 14.23 3.23 7.17
CA TYR A 105 15.08 2.12 6.69
C TYR A 105 16.41 2.57 6.09
N THR A 106 16.51 3.80 5.60
CA THR A 106 17.76 4.38 5.06
C THR A 106 18.44 5.34 6.04
N ASP A 107 17.92 5.48 7.25
CA ASP A 107 18.56 6.24 8.33
C ASP A 107 19.43 5.29 9.17
N PRO A 108 20.78 5.38 9.06
CA PRO A 108 21.67 4.48 9.80
C PRO A 108 21.61 4.71 11.32
N ALA A 109 21.00 5.80 11.80
CA ALA A 109 20.82 6.07 13.23
C ALA A 109 19.61 5.35 13.83
N VAL A 110 18.72 4.76 13.02
CA VAL A 110 17.50 4.10 13.49
C VAL A 110 17.68 2.59 13.55
N ALA A 111 17.50 2.02 14.75
CA ALA A 111 17.40 0.59 14.92
C ALA A 111 16.00 0.12 14.51
N ILE A 112 15.93 -0.87 13.61
CA ILE A 112 14.68 -1.44 13.09
C ILE A 112 14.49 -2.85 13.65
N ASP A 113 13.31 -3.11 14.18
CA ASP A 113 12.83 -4.42 14.58
C ASP A 113 11.45 -4.66 13.96
N VAL A 114 11.42 -5.47 12.91
CA VAL A 114 10.19 -5.73 12.13
C VAL A 114 9.10 -6.45 12.94
N THR A 115 9.45 -7.07 14.06
CA THR A 115 8.51 -7.77 14.95
C THR A 115 7.75 -6.82 15.87
N ARG A 116 8.23 -5.57 15.99
CA ARG A 116 7.62 -4.50 16.80
C ARG A 116 7.00 -3.39 15.96
N GLY A 117 7.38 -3.31 14.68
CA GLY A 117 6.96 -2.28 13.74
C GLY A 117 7.76 -1.00 13.89
N LEU A 118 7.46 -0.04 13.03
CA LEU A 118 8.07 1.28 13.03
C LEU A 118 7.56 2.15 14.20
N PRO A 119 8.27 3.23 14.55
CA PRO A 119 7.79 4.20 15.53
C PRO A 119 6.44 4.84 15.10
N ALA A 120 5.54 5.01 16.06
CA ALA A 120 4.22 5.60 15.87
C ALA A 120 4.25 7.14 15.74
N VAL A 121 4.96 7.65 14.72
CA VAL A 121 5.25 9.09 14.54
C VAL A 121 4.01 10.00 14.43
N ARG A 122 2.84 9.46 14.06
CA ARG A 122 1.57 10.21 13.96
C ARG A 122 0.68 10.15 15.19
N GLU A 123 0.97 9.29 16.16
CA GLU A 123 0.05 9.05 17.28
C GLU A 123 -0.29 10.34 18.04
N ALA A 124 0.72 11.18 18.32
CA ALA A 124 0.52 12.46 18.99
C ALA A 124 -0.45 13.39 18.21
N ALA A 125 -0.35 13.43 16.87
CA ALA A 125 -1.24 14.22 16.02
C ALA A 125 -2.68 13.70 16.05
N ILE A 126 -2.86 12.38 16.02
CA ILE A 126 -4.18 11.74 16.08
C ILE A 126 -4.86 12.02 17.44
N LEU A 127 -4.11 11.88 18.54
CA LEU A 127 -4.63 12.12 19.89
C LEU A 127 -4.95 13.60 20.15
N ALA A 128 -4.10 14.52 19.67
CA ALA A 128 -4.28 15.95 19.87
C ALA A 128 -5.59 16.50 19.28
N ARG A 129 -6.16 15.84 18.27
CA ARG A 129 -7.47 16.22 17.69
C ARG A 129 -8.65 15.98 18.61
N GLY A 130 -8.52 15.09 19.61
CA GLY A 130 -9.59 14.81 20.58
C GLY A 130 -10.90 14.28 19.98
N ASN A 131 -10.87 13.76 18.75
CA ASN A 131 -12.04 13.32 17.99
C ASN A 131 -12.09 11.81 17.74
N THR A 132 -11.23 11.03 18.40
CA THR A 132 -11.19 9.57 18.33
C THR A 132 -11.26 8.92 19.71
N GLU A 133 -11.79 7.69 19.78
CA GLU A 133 -11.80 6.82 20.96
C GLU A 133 -11.08 5.49 20.66
N ALA A 134 -10.40 4.93 21.66
CA ALA A 134 -9.94 3.54 21.61
C ALA A 134 -11.11 2.61 21.94
N TYR A 135 -11.15 1.42 21.32
CA TYR A 135 -12.17 0.40 21.61
C TYR A 135 -11.58 -1.00 21.47
N ALA A 136 -12.38 -2.03 21.73
CA ALA A 136 -11.89 -3.42 21.72
C ALA A 136 -11.47 -3.92 20.34
N GLY A 137 -12.04 -3.37 19.25
CA GLY A 137 -11.84 -3.90 17.91
C GLY A 137 -12.65 -5.16 17.64
N ARG A 138 -12.57 -5.62 16.39
CA ARG A 138 -13.07 -6.92 15.95
C ARG A 138 -12.09 -8.02 16.36
N ALA A 139 -12.61 -9.15 16.84
CA ALA A 139 -11.78 -10.33 17.07
C ALA A 139 -11.33 -10.95 15.73
N VAL A 140 -10.04 -11.22 15.59
CA VAL A 140 -9.49 -11.93 14.42
C VAL A 140 -10.05 -13.34 14.34
N GLN A 141 -10.48 -13.75 13.16
CA GLN A 141 -11.06 -15.04 12.86
C GLN A 141 -10.12 -15.84 11.96
N ALA A 142 -10.20 -17.18 12.03
CA ALA A 142 -9.40 -18.05 11.16
C ALA A 142 -9.65 -17.78 9.66
N LEU A 143 -10.89 -17.41 9.33
CA LEU A 143 -11.31 -17.08 7.97
C LEU A 143 -10.59 -15.85 7.39
N ASP A 144 -10.10 -14.93 8.23
CA ASP A 144 -9.36 -13.74 7.80
C ASP A 144 -8.03 -14.10 7.11
N ASP A 145 -7.47 -15.26 7.47
CA ASP A 145 -6.29 -15.86 6.88
C ASP A 145 -6.61 -17.00 5.91
N GLY A 146 -7.87 -17.10 5.43
CA GLY A 146 -8.29 -18.11 4.46
C GLY A 146 -8.24 -19.54 4.99
N LEU A 147 -8.30 -19.73 6.32
CA LEU A 147 -8.37 -21.04 6.95
C LEU A 147 -9.82 -21.51 7.07
N LYS A 148 -10.06 -22.78 6.74
CA LYS A 148 -11.37 -23.43 6.88
C LYS A 148 -11.58 -23.99 8.29
N ASP A 149 -12.83 -24.31 8.64
CA ASP A 149 -13.16 -24.92 9.94
C ASP A 149 -12.30 -26.14 10.25
N GLY A 150 -11.58 -26.08 11.38
CA GLY A 150 -10.67 -27.13 11.83
C GLY A 150 -9.23 -27.04 11.29
N GLU A 151 -8.97 -26.21 10.28
CA GLU A 151 -7.60 -25.87 9.88
C GLU A 151 -6.95 -24.97 10.95
N ARG A 152 -5.65 -25.18 11.17
CA ARG A 152 -4.82 -24.35 12.05
C ARG A 152 -3.63 -23.85 11.26
N HIS A 153 -3.06 -22.74 11.72
CA HIS A 153 -1.74 -22.33 11.26
C HIS A 153 -0.73 -23.47 11.49
N ASP A 154 0.16 -23.65 10.52
CA ASP A 154 1.31 -24.52 10.73
C ASP A 154 2.22 -23.96 11.85
N ALA A 155 3.16 -24.77 12.33
CA ALA A 155 4.02 -24.40 13.43
C ALA A 155 4.86 -23.14 13.14
N ARG A 156 5.23 -22.91 11.87
CA ARG A 156 5.99 -21.73 11.45
C ARG A 156 5.14 -20.47 11.56
N MET A 157 3.93 -20.50 11.01
CA MET A 157 2.99 -19.40 11.05
C MET A 157 2.54 -19.08 12.48
N ALA A 158 2.33 -20.09 13.32
CA ALA A 158 2.06 -19.89 14.74
C ALA A 158 3.22 -19.17 15.45
N ALA A 159 4.47 -19.58 15.19
CA ALA A 159 5.65 -18.94 15.75
C ALA A 159 5.84 -17.49 15.27
N LEU A 160 5.57 -17.21 13.99
CA LEU A 160 5.60 -15.85 13.44
C LEU A 160 4.54 -14.95 14.10
N ARG A 161 3.32 -15.44 14.30
CA ARG A 161 2.26 -14.69 14.99
C ARG A 161 2.61 -14.38 16.43
N GLU A 162 3.18 -15.35 17.15
CA GLU A 162 3.62 -15.16 18.53
C GLU A 162 4.73 -14.10 18.62
N ALA A 163 5.73 -14.20 17.72
CA ALA A 163 6.82 -13.23 17.62
C ALA A 163 6.30 -11.81 17.25
N ALA A 164 5.22 -11.73 16.48
CA ALA A 164 4.56 -10.48 16.08
C ALA A 164 3.46 -10.01 17.04
N SER A 165 3.36 -10.54 18.25
CA SER A 165 2.45 -10.00 19.27
C SER A 165 2.67 -8.50 19.51
N GLY A 166 3.91 -8.03 19.35
CA GLY A 166 4.30 -6.62 19.40
C GLY A 166 3.77 -5.75 18.25
N LEU A 167 3.19 -6.33 17.20
CA LEU A 167 2.56 -5.62 16.08
C LEU A 167 1.11 -5.23 16.38
N GLN A 168 0.47 -5.88 17.35
CA GLN A 168 -0.93 -5.60 17.67
C GLN A 168 -1.07 -4.21 18.27
N ARG A 169 -2.07 -3.45 17.81
CA ARG A 169 -2.40 -2.10 18.29
C ARG A 169 -3.85 -2.11 18.76
N GLN A 170 -4.14 -1.36 19.82
CA GLN A 170 -5.54 -1.14 20.18
C GLN A 170 -6.16 -0.20 19.14
N PRO A 171 -7.20 -0.63 18.40
CA PRO A 171 -7.75 0.20 17.34
C PRO A 171 -8.49 1.40 17.92
N ARG A 172 -8.47 2.47 17.13
CA ARG A 172 -9.24 3.69 17.35
C ARG A 172 -10.27 3.86 16.26
N ARG A 173 -11.32 4.62 16.57
CA ARG A 173 -12.37 5.06 15.65
C ARG A 173 -12.84 6.46 16.02
N ALA A 174 -13.58 7.12 15.15
CA ALA A 174 -14.25 8.38 15.46
C ALA A 174 -15.14 8.25 16.70
N LEU A 175 -15.23 9.31 17.50
CA LEU A 175 -16.09 9.35 18.68
C LEU A 175 -17.54 8.97 18.33
N GLY A 176 -18.15 8.07 19.11
CA GLY A 176 -19.50 7.56 18.83
C GLY A 176 -19.55 6.40 17.82
N GLY A 177 -18.41 6.03 17.23
CA GLY A 177 -18.29 4.88 16.33
C GLY A 177 -18.90 5.07 14.94
N ILE A 178 -18.94 3.97 14.18
CA ILE A 178 -19.53 3.92 12.82
C ILE A 178 -21.02 4.28 12.91
N GLY A 179 -21.46 5.23 12.09
CA GLY A 179 -22.84 5.75 12.14
C GLY A 179 -23.13 6.71 13.30
N GLY A 180 -22.14 7.04 14.15
CA GLY A 180 -22.29 7.98 15.27
C GLY A 180 -22.32 9.46 14.86
N GLY A 181 -22.29 9.76 13.55
CA GLY A 181 -22.36 11.12 13.00
C GLY A 181 -21.07 11.95 13.11
N ARG A 182 -20.00 11.41 13.70
CA ARG A 182 -18.68 12.05 13.73
C ARG A 182 -17.83 11.64 12.53
N ASN A 183 -16.91 12.51 12.16
CA ASN A 183 -16.00 12.31 11.04
C ASN A 183 -14.59 12.77 11.44
N VAL A 184 -13.59 11.95 11.15
CA VAL A 184 -12.18 12.21 11.50
C VAL A 184 -11.32 12.54 10.28
N THR A 185 -11.92 12.60 9.08
CA THR A 185 -11.16 12.67 7.83
C THR A 185 -10.42 13.99 7.64
N GLN A 186 -9.32 13.95 6.89
CA GLN A 186 -8.64 15.19 6.48
C GLN A 186 -9.56 16.11 5.67
N MET A 187 -10.46 15.57 4.83
CA MET A 187 -11.45 16.37 4.10
C MET A 187 -12.43 17.08 5.03
N HIS A 188 -12.92 16.39 6.07
CA HIS A 188 -13.79 16.99 7.07
C HIS A 188 -13.07 18.13 7.80
N CYS A 189 -11.84 17.89 8.29
CA CYS A 189 -11.03 18.92 8.92
C CYS A 189 -10.80 20.12 7.98
N ALA A 190 -10.45 19.86 6.72
CA ALA A 190 -10.16 20.89 5.74
C ALA A 190 -11.37 21.81 5.46
N ARG A 191 -12.56 21.21 5.31
CA ARG A 191 -13.84 21.93 5.10
C ARG A 191 -14.27 22.73 6.32
N GLN A 192 -13.87 22.32 7.53
CA GLN A 192 -14.04 23.10 8.76
C GLN A 192 -12.99 24.22 8.91
N GLY A 193 -12.09 24.40 7.94
CA GLY A 193 -11.04 25.43 8.01
C GLY A 193 -9.84 25.04 8.87
N ILE A 194 -9.71 23.77 9.25
CA ILE A 194 -8.65 23.29 10.14
C ILE A 194 -7.46 22.84 9.30
N VAL A 195 -6.29 23.41 9.58
CA VAL A 195 -4.99 22.86 9.15
C VAL A 195 -4.57 21.81 10.17
N THR A 196 -4.37 20.57 9.72
CA THR A 196 -3.93 19.46 10.57
C THR A 196 -2.39 19.36 10.58
N PRO A 197 -1.80 18.65 11.57
CA PRO A 197 -0.38 18.33 11.54
C PRO A 197 0.05 17.61 10.25
N GLU A 198 -0.80 16.75 9.69
CA GLU A 198 -0.54 16.09 8.40
C GLU A 198 -0.43 17.11 7.25
N MET A 199 -1.33 18.10 7.18
CA MET A 199 -1.26 19.16 6.16
C MET A 199 0.02 20.01 6.29
N ALA A 200 0.44 20.32 7.53
CA ALA A 200 1.69 21.03 7.79
C ALA A 200 2.93 20.19 7.41
N PHE A 201 2.92 18.88 7.71
CA PHE A 201 3.95 17.94 7.31
C PHE A 201 4.12 17.92 5.78
N ILE A 202 3.00 17.80 5.05
CA ILE A 202 2.98 17.77 3.59
C ILE A 202 3.50 19.06 2.98
N ALA A 203 3.13 20.22 3.51
CA ALA A 203 3.59 21.50 3.00
C ALA A 203 5.13 21.60 2.99
N LEU A 204 5.76 21.15 4.06
CA LEU A 204 7.22 21.04 4.14
C LEU A 204 7.77 19.99 3.17
N ARG A 205 7.10 18.84 3.07
CA ARG A 205 7.52 17.71 2.21
C ARG A 205 7.54 18.09 0.74
N GLU A 206 6.50 18.76 0.26
CA GLU A 206 6.36 19.19 -1.14
C GLU A 206 7.29 20.35 -1.51
N ASN A 207 7.74 21.14 -0.52
CA ASN A 207 8.72 22.19 -0.74
C ASN A 207 10.17 21.68 -0.82
N GLN A 208 10.50 20.47 -0.35
CA GLN A 208 11.85 19.87 -0.45
C GLN A 208 12.98 20.81 0.00
N ARG A 209 12.78 21.55 1.12
CA ARG A 209 13.72 22.56 1.66
C ARG A 209 14.06 23.73 0.72
N ARG A 210 13.31 23.92 -0.37
CA ARG A 210 13.55 25.02 -1.32
C ARG A 210 13.42 26.40 -0.68
N LEU A 211 12.64 26.54 0.39
CA LEU A 211 12.46 27.80 1.11
C LEU A 211 13.68 28.17 1.93
N ASP A 212 14.22 27.22 2.71
CA ASP A 212 15.45 27.41 3.50
C ASP A 212 16.65 27.79 2.63
N LEU A 213 16.70 27.24 1.41
CA LEU A 213 17.77 27.44 0.44
C LEU A 213 17.47 28.57 -0.56
N ALA A 214 16.33 29.26 -0.42
CA ALA A 214 15.81 30.14 -1.46
C ALA A 214 16.71 31.35 -1.74
N GLU A 215 17.29 31.96 -0.71
CA GLU A 215 18.16 33.13 -0.86
C GLU A 215 19.46 32.76 -1.59
N ASP A 216 20.18 31.76 -1.09
CA ASP A 216 21.42 31.27 -1.69
C ASP A 216 21.20 30.78 -3.13
N TRP A 217 20.12 30.03 -3.36
CA TRP A 217 19.79 29.54 -4.69
C TRP A 217 19.42 30.68 -5.64
N ARG A 218 18.62 31.66 -5.20
CA ARG A 218 18.23 32.80 -6.04
C ARG A 218 19.44 33.69 -6.36
N ALA A 219 20.32 33.93 -5.40
CA ALA A 219 21.55 34.67 -5.62
C ALA A 219 22.45 33.99 -6.65
N LYS A 220 22.54 32.65 -6.62
CA LYS A 220 23.44 31.89 -7.50
C LYS A 220 22.83 31.57 -8.87
N TYR A 221 21.54 31.26 -8.93
CA TYR A 221 20.88 30.71 -10.12
C TYR A 221 19.67 31.52 -10.61
N GLY A 222 19.16 32.46 -9.81
CA GLY A 222 17.91 33.20 -10.10
C GLY A 222 18.03 34.26 -11.18
N HIS A 223 19.23 34.53 -11.69
CA HIS A 223 19.47 35.51 -12.76
C HIS A 223 19.29 34.96 -14.18
N ASN A 224 19.09 33.65 -14.35
CA ASN A 224 18.94 33.03 -15.67
C ASN A 224 17.46 32.96 -16.11
N ALA A 225 17.00 34.00 -16.81
CA ALA A 225 15.63 34.10 -17.29
C ALA A 225 15.23 32.99 -18.30
N GLU A 226 16.17 32.50 -19.13
CA GLU A 226 15.91 31.37 -20.04
C GLU A 226 15.58 30.11 -19.25
N ARG A 227 16.40 29.79 -18.23
CA ARG A 227 16.20 28.61 -17.39
C ARG A 227 14.85 28.67 -16.69
N GLU A 228 14.52 29.80 -16.07
CA GLU A 228 13.21 29.97 -15.43
C GLU A 228 12.07 29.81 -16.43
N ALA A 229 12.20 30.38 -17.63
CA ALA A 229 11.19 30.23 -18.68
C ALA A 229 10.99 28.77 -19.12
N ARG A 230 12.09 28.03 -19.31
CA ARG A 230 12.07 26.62 -19.71
C ARG A 230 11.53 25.70 -18.61
N LEU A 231 11.91 25.93 -17.35
CA LEU A 231 11.49 25.10 -16.21
C LEU A 231 10.02 25.30 -15.81
N ARG A 232 9.37 26.40 -16.21
CA ARG A 232 7.92 26.60 -15.98
C ARG A 232 7.06 25.54 -16.65
N GLY A 233 7.49 25.00 -17.80
CA GLY A 233 6.74 24.00 -18.55
C GLY A 233 5.32 24.47 -18.94
N ASN A 234 4.44 23.50 -19.22
CA ASN A 234 3.01 23.73 -19.46
C ASN A 234 2.19 22.92 -18.45
N PRO A 235 1.54 23.56 -17.46
CA PRO A 235 0.76 22.86 -16.44
C PRO A 235 -0.62 22.35 -16.94
N MET A 236 -0.99 22.63 -18.20
CA MET A 236 -2.29 22.26 -18.79
C MET A 236 -3.48 22.72 -17.92
N GLY A 237 -3.37 23.90 -17.31
CA GLY A 237 -4.38 24.49 -16.42
C GLY A 237 -4.25 24.14 -14.93
N ALA A 238 -3.25 23.35 -14.52
CA ALA A 238 -2.97 23.13 -13.10
C ALA A 238 -2.51 24.43 -12.39
N LEU A 239 -2.85 24.56 -11.10
CA LEU A 239 -2.52 25.72 -10.28
C LEU A 239 -1.43 25.33 -9.28
N ILE A 240 -0.19 25.21 -9.76
CA ILE A 240 0.97 24.81 -8.95
C ILE A 240 1.62 26.09 -8.39
N PRO A 241 1.54 26.35 -7.07
CA PRO A 241 2.14 27.54 -6.50
C PRO A 241 3.66 27.40 -6.43
N ARG A 242 4.35 28.54 -6.28
CA ARG A 242 5.81 28.55 -6.08
C ARG A 242 6.22 27.92 -4.75
N GLU A 243 5.37 28.11 -3.75
CA GLU A 243 5.50 27.64 -2.38
C GLU A 243 4.21 26.94 -1.99
N ILE A 244 4.34 25.75 -1.40
CA ILE A 244 3.22 24.98 -0.88
C ILE A 244 3.06 25.34 0.61
N THR A 245 1.97 26.01 0.98
CA THR A 245 1.66 26.32 2.38
C THR A 245 0.70 25.29 2.98
N PRO A 246 0.63 25.14 4.31
CA PRO A 246 -0.37 24.28 4.95
C PRO A 246 -1.81 24.67 4.58
N GLU A 247 -2.09 25.97 4.41
CA GLU A 247 -3.38 26.48 3.97
C GLU A 247 -3.70 26.08 2.53
N PHE A 248 -2.71 26.07 1.63
CA PHE A 248 -2.90 25.58 0.26
C PHE A 248 -3.22 24.09 0.24
N VAL A 249 -2.52 23.28 1.05
CA VAL A 249 -2.83 21.85 1.18
C VAL A 249 -4.27 21.66 1.68
N ARG A 250 -4.66 22.39 2.73
CA ARG A 250 -6.03 22.40 3.25
C ARG A 250 -7.05 22.75 2.16
N ASP A 251 -6.82 23.81 1.39
CA ASP A 251 -7.75 24.25 0.33
C ASP A 251 -7.91 23.21 -0.78
N GLU A 252 -6.83 22.55 -1.21
CA GLU A 252 -6.89 21.46 -2.20
C GLU A 252 -7.69 20.25 -1.68
N VAL A 253 -7.50 19.90 -0.41
CA VAL A 253 -8.21 18.78 0.24
C VAL A 253 -9.70 19.13 0.44
N ALA A 254 -10.01 20.35 0.90
CA ALA A 254 -11.39 20.79 1.13
C ALA A 254 -12.26 20.72 -0.14
N ARG A 255 -11.67 21.06 -1.29
CA ARG A 255 -12.33 21.01 -2.60
C ARG A 255 -12.23 19.65 -3.31
N GLY A 256 -11.64 18.64 -2.67
CA GLY A 256 -11.52 17.29 -3.21
C GLY A 256 -10.58 17.16 -4.41
N ARG A 257 -9.65 18.10 -4.61
CA ARG A 257 -8.63 18.04 -5.67
C ARG A 257 -7.31 17.41 -5.22
N ALA A 258 -7.20 17.16 -3.92
CA ALA A 258 -6.14 16.38 -3.32
C ALA A 258 -6.67 15.53 -2.16
N VAL A 259 -5.96 14.45 -1.86
CA VAL A 259 -6.22 13.58 -0.71
C VAL A 259 -4.95 13.34 0.08
N ILE A 260 -5.13 12.98 1.34
CA ILE A 260 -4.10 12.58 2.29
C ILE A 260 -4.55 11.24 2.87
N PRO A 261 -4.19 10.10 2.25
CA PRO A 261 -4.56 8.77 2.73
C PRO A 261 -3.82 8.51 4.03
N ALA A 262 -4.52 8.60 5.16
CA ALA A 262 -3.88 8.69 6.47
C ALA A 262 -4.79 8.16 7.58
N ASN A 263 -5.13 6.87 7.49
CA ASN A 263 -5.99 6.20 8.46
C ASN A 263 -5.46 6.45 9.88
N ILE A 264 -6.37 6.72 10.83
CA ILE A 264 -6.03 7.01 12.22
C ILE A 264 -5.34 5.84 12.93
N ASN A 265 -5.45 4.61 12.41
CA ASN A 265 -4.79 3.41 12.94
C ASN A 265 -3.44 3.14 12.29
N HIS A 266 -3.05 3.88 11.25
CA HIS A 266 -1.70 3.82 10.68
C HIS A 266 -0.80 4.88 11.31
N THR A 267 -0.36 4.60 12.54
CA THR A 267 0.41 5.57 13.34
C THR A 267 1.86 5.69 12.89
N GLU A 268 2.36 4.70 12.16
CA GLU A 268 3.71 4.63 11.59
C GLU A 268 3.92 5.49 10.33
N LEU A 269 2.82 5.94 9.70
CA LEU A 269 2.82 6.68 8.43
C LEU A 269 3.56 8.03 8.53
N GLU A 270 4.41 8.32 7.54
CA GLU A 270 4.91 9.65 7.23
C GLU A 270 3.98 10.31 6.18
N PRO A 271 3.18 11.34 6.53
CA PRO A 271 2.13 11.86 5.65
C PRO A 271 2.60 12.30 4.25
N MET A 272 1.77 12.05 3.25
CA MET A 272 1.97 12.47 1.86
C MET A 272 0.64 12.91 1.24
N VAL A 273 0.71 13.60 0.10
CA VAL A 273 -0.47 14.11 -0.62
C VAL A 273 -0.51 13.60 -2.06
N ILE A 274 -1.70 13.25 -2.51
CA ILE A 274 -2.00 12.90 -3.90
C ILE A 274 -2.90 14.00 -4.46
N GLY A 275 -2.46 14.69 -5.51
CA GLY A 275 -3.27 15.71 -6.18
C GLY A 275 -2.51 16.37 -7.34
N ARG A 276 -3.25 16.88 -8.32
CA ARG A 276 -2.70 17.42 -9.58
C ARG A 276 -1.71 18.58 -9.39
N ASN A 277 -1.85 19.33 -8.29
CA ASN A 277 -1.06 20.52 -8.00
C ASN A 277 0.21 20.24 -7.15
N PHE A 278 0.52 18.97 -6.91
CA PHE A 278 1.65 18.49 -6.13
C PHE A 278 2.60 17.67 -6.99
N LEU A 279 3.70 17.18 -6.42
CA LEU A 279 4.55 16.19 -7.10
C LEU A 279 3.71 14.97 -7.50
N VAL A 280 3.93 14.46 -8.71
CA VAL A 280 3.33 13.18 -9.15
C VAL A 280 3.83 12.08 -8.21
N LYS A 281 2.91 11.23 -7.76
CA LYS A 281 3.18 10.12 -6.84
C LYS A 281 3.11 8.78 -7.56
N VAL A 282 3.88 7.80 -7.10
CA VAL A 282 3.97 6.47 -7.69
C VAL A 282 3.59 5.41 -6.66
N ASN A 283 2.76 4.45 -7.07
CA ASN A 283 2.40 3.30 -6.26
C ASN A 283 3.19 2.05 -6.67
N ALA A 284 3.56 1.20 -5.71
CA ALA A 284 4.05 -0.15 -5.98
C ALA A 284 3.07 -1.22 -5.49
N ASN A 285 2.80 -2.21 -6.32
CA ASN A 285 1.97 -3.35 -5.94
C ASN A 285 2.85 -4.50 -5.42
N ILE A 286 2.54 -4.97 -4.22
CA ILE A 286 3.10 -6.18 -3.62
C ILE A 286 1.96 -7.15 -3.30
N GLY A 287 2.25 -8.24 -2.62
CA GLY A 287 1.24 -9.18 -2.15
C GLY A 287 1.63 -10.62 -2.42
N ASN A 288 1.21 -11.50 -1.51
CA ASN A 288 1.35 -12.93 -1.68
C ASN A 288 0.39 -13.47 -2.74
N SER A 289 0.69 -14.66 -3.25
CA SER A 289 -0.23 -15.40 -4.10
C SER A 289 -0.42 -16.81 -3.56
N ALA A 290 -1.48 -17.49 -3.99
CA ALA A 290 -1.71 -18.90 -3.65
C ALA A 290 -0.57 -19.85 -4.09
N VAL A 291 0.36 -19.39 -4.95
CA VAL A 291 1.43 -20.21 -5.54
C VAL A 291 2.79 -19.91 -4.92
N THR A 292 3.07 -18.67 -4.53
CA THR A 292 4.38 -18.21 -4.03
C THR A 292 4.27 -17.05 -3.03
N SER A 293 5.36 -16.86 -2.27
CA SER A 293 5.64 -15.80 -1.29
C SER A 293 5.46 -16.18 0.18
N SER A 294 6.12 -15.40 1.04
CA SER A 294 6.08 -15.47 2.50
C SER A 294 6.04 -14.07 3.11
N ILE A 295 5.66 -13.95 4.38
CA ILE A 295 5.58 -12.67 5.09
C ILE A 295 6.92 -11.92 5.00
N GLU A 296 8.01 -12.64 5.14
CA GLU A 296 9.38 -12.11 5.06
C GLU A 296 9.67 -11.45 3.71
N GLU A 297 9.26 -12.11 2.62
CA GLU A 297 9.41 -11.58 1.26
C GLU A 297 8.51 -10.37 1.02
N GLU A 298 7.29 -10.36 1.56
CA GLU A 298 6.39 -9.20 1.41
C GLU A 298 6.89 -7.97 2.16
N VAL A 299 7.45 -8.14 3.36
CA VAL A 299 8.09 -7.03 4.09
C VAL A 299 9.33 -6.52 3.35
N GLU A 300 10.16 -7.40 2.77
CA GLU A 300 11.31 -6.93 1.97
C GLU A 300 10.85 -6.25 0.67
N LYS A 301 9.80 -6.73 -0.01
CA LYS A 301 9.23 -6.03 -1.18
C LYS A 301 8.73 -4.64 -0.81
N LEU A 302 8.05 -4.49 0.32
CA LEU A 302 7.66 -3.17 0.85
C LEU A 302 8.89 -2.26 1.00
N VAL A 303 9.90 -2.70 1.75
CA VAL A 303 11.12 -1.91 2.01
C VAL A 303 11.86 -1.58 0.72
N TRP A 304 11.97 -2.54 -0.20
CA TRP A 304 12.62 -2.36 -1.49
C TRP A 304 11.87 -1.35 -2.36
N SER A 305 10.54 -1.43 -2.43
CA SER A 305 9.72 -0.51 -3.22
C SER A 305 9.84 0.93 -2.72
N ILE A 306 9.70 1.16 -1.41
CA ILE A 306 9.78 2.52 -0.84
C ILE A 306 11.20 3.08 -0.88
N ARG A 307 12.22 2.22 -0.82
CA ARG A 307 13.62 2.63 -1.02
C ARG A 307 13.85 3.26 -2.39
N TRP A 308 13.17 2.77 -3.42
CA TRP A 308 13.34 3.21 -4.81
C TRP A 308 12.35 4.27 -5.28
N GLY A 309 11.50 4.80 -4.40
CA GLY A 309 10.61 5.91 -4.74
C GLY A 309 9.12 5.58 -4.77
N ALA A 310 8.67 4.43 -4.29
CA ALA A 310 7.24 4.17 -4.14
C ALA A 310 6.67 5.05 -3.01
N ASP A 311 5.78 5.98 -3.37
CA ASP A 311 5.12 6.91 -2.45
C ASP A 311 3.95 6.27 -1.71
N THR A 312 3.36 5.21 -2.28
CA THR A 312 2.36 4.34 -1.66
C THR A 312 2.65 2.90 -2.04
N VAL A 313 2.11 1.95 -1.27
CA VAL A 313 2.19 0.53 -1.59
C VAL A 313 0.81 -0.10 -1.47
N MET A 314 0.44 -0.97 -2.41
CA MET A 314 -0.78 -1.78 -2.27
C MET A 314 -0.44 -3.22 -1.94
N ASP A 315 -1.07 -3.74 -0.90
CA ASP A 315 -1.11 -5.18 -0.63
C ASP A 315 -2.23 -5.83 -1.45
N LEU A 316 -1.85 -6.54 -2.51
CA LEU A 316 -2.76 -7.28 -3.39
C LEU A 316 -2.73 -8.79 -3.10
N SER A 317 -2.35 -9.16 -1.86
CA SER A 317 -2.31 -10.54 -1.37
C SER A 317 -3.60 -11.31 -1.66
N THR A 318 -3.45 -12.57 -2.03
CA THR A 318 -4.54 -13.52 -2.31
C THR A 318 -4.21 -14.91 -1.76
N GLY A 319 -5.24 -15.70 -1.45
CA GLY A 319 -5.08 -17.00 -0.80
C GLY A 319 -4.99 -16.91 0.72
N LYS A 320 -4.13 -17.74 1.32
CA LYS A 320 -4.02 -17.86 2.79
C LYS A 320 -3.16 -16.73 3.40
N HIS A 321 -3.39 -16.50 4.68
CA HIS A 321 -2.59 -15.60 5.54
C HIS A 321 -2.64 -14.11 5.18
N ILE A 322 -3.68 -13.65 4.46
CA ILE A 322 -3.81 -12.25 4.03
C ILE A 322 -3.79 -11.29 5.22
N HIS A 323 -4.62 -11.56 6.24
CA HIS A 323 -4.70 -10.71 7.43
C HIS A 323 -3.35 -10.60 8.13
N THR A 324 -2.71 -11.75 8.39
CA THR A 324 -1.43 -11.79 9.08
C THR A 324 -0.34 -11.09 8.26
N THR A 325 -0.21 -11.37 6.96
CA THR A 325 0.76 -10.69 6.09
C THR A 325 0.58 -9.18 6.13
N ARG A 326 -0.67 -8.70 6.08
CA ARG A 326 -0.97 -7.27 6.09
C ARG A 326 -0.63 -6.60 7.41
N ASP A 327 -0.80 -7.26 8.55
CA ASP A 327 -0.34 -6.73 9.86
C ASP A 327 1.15 -6.38 9.83
N TRP A 328 1.97 -7.27 9.26
CA TRP A 328 3.40 -7.04 9.11
C TRP A 328 3.70 -5.89 8.15
N ILE A 329 2.99 -5.80 7.03
CA ILE A 329 3.16 -4.73 6.05
C ILE A 329 2.81 -3.37 6.67
N VAL A 330 1.61 -3.21 7.23
CA VAL A 330 1.15 -1.91 7.73
C VAL A 330 2.03 -1.43 8.89
N ARG A 331 2.34 -2.28 9.87
CA ARG A 331 3.19 -1.89 11.00
C ARG A 331 4.63 -1.57 10.60
N ASN A 332 5.08 -2.02 9.43
CA ASN A 332 6.41 -1.76 8.89
C ASN A 332 6.39 -0.76 7.73
N SER A 333 5.27 -0.06 7.50
CA SER A 333 5.17 0.90 6.41
C SER A 333 5.27 2.34 6.92
N PRO A 334 6.18 3.17 6.38
CA PRO A 334 6.15 4.60 6.59
C PRO A 334 5.31 5.30 5.51
N VAL A 335 4.78 4.57 4.51
CA VAL A 335 4.00 5.11 3.40
C VAL A 335 2.56 4.58 3.44
N PRO A 336 1.58 5.25 2.80
CA PRO A 336 0.21 4.76 2.78
C PRO A 336 0.09 3.36 2.18
N ILE A 337 -0.68 2.50 2.85
CA ILE A 337 -1.02 1.16 2.39
C ILE A 337 -2.42 1.13 1.80
N GLY A 338 -2.52 0.65 0.57
CA GLY A 338 -3.80 0.38 -0.10
C GLY A 338 -4.12 -1.11 -0.19
N THR A 339 -5.40 -1.42 -0.34
CA THR A 339 -5.86 -2.79 -0.61
C THR A 339 -7.04 -2.81 -1.59
N VAL A 340 -7.40 -4.01 -2.05
CA VAL A 340 -8.66 -4.26 -2.73
C VAL A 340 -9.50 -5.19 -1.84
N PRO A 341 -10.39 -4.66 -0.97
CA PRO A 341 -11.04 -5.47 0.07
C PRO A 341 -11.82 -6.69 -0.46
N ILE A 342 -12.31 -6.63 -1.71
CA ILE A 342 -13.03 -7.74 -2.34
C ILE A 342 -12.16 -9.00 -2.48
N TYR A 343 -10.83 -8.88 -2.52
CA TYR A 343 -9.94 -10.04 -2.64
C TYR A 343 -9.98 -10.89 -1.38
N GLN A 344 -9.86 -10.27 -0.20
CA GLN A 344 -9.98 -11.00 1.07
C GLN A 344 -11.42 -11.48 1.30
N ALA A 345 -12.42 -10.66 0.97
CA ALA A 345 -13.82 -11.08 1.07
C ALA A 345 -14.10 -12.34 0.22
N LEU A 346 -13.48 -12.45 -0.96
CA LEU A 346 -13.59 -13.63 -1.82
C LEU A 346 -12.94 -14.87 -1.20
N GLU A 347 -11.79 -14.72 -0.54
CA GLU A 347 -11.16 -15.84 0.19
C GLU A 347 -12.02 -16.29 1.38
N LYS A 348 -12.69 -15.35 2.06
CA LYS A 348 -13.64 -15.68 3.15
C LYS A 348 -14.81 -16.54 2.69
N VAL A 349 -15.17 -16.49 1.40
CA VAL A 349 -16.20 -17.36 0.80
C VAL A 349 -15.60 -18.49 -0.05
N GLY A 350 -14.34 -18.84 0.20
CA GLY A 350 -13.68 -19.98 -0.45
C GLY A 350 -13.48 -19.83 -1.96
N GLY A 351 -13.38 -18.60 -2.47
CA GLY A 351 -13.20 -18.32 -3.89
C GLY A 351 -14.49 -18.28 -4.71
N VAL A 352 -15.65 -18.48 -4.09
CA VAL A 352 -16.95 -18.51 -4.78
C VAL A 352 -17.53 -17.10 -4.83
N ALA A 353 -17.35 -16.42 -5.96
CA ALA A 353 -17.81 -15.04 -6.13
C ALA A 353 -19.30 -14.88 -5.81
N GLU A 354 -20.13 -15.86 -6.14
CA GLU A 354 -21.58 -15.88 -5.91
C GLU A 354 -21.96 -15.84 -4.43
N ASP A 355 -21.10 -16.34 -3.55
CA ASP A 355 -21.36 -16.42 -2.11
C ASP A 355 -21.00 -15.12 -1.38
N LEU A 356 -20.46 -14.12 -2.09
CA LEU A 356 -20.21 -12.79 -1.54
C LEU A 356 -21.52 -12.12 -1.09
N THR A 357 -21.49 -11.53 0.11
CA THR A 357 -22.58 -10.71 0.63
C THR A 357 -22.07 -9.37 1.16
N TRP A 358 -22.98 -8.42 1.37
CA TRP A 358 -22.66 -7.15 2.01
C TRP A 358 -22.05 -7.35 3.41
N GLU A 359 -22.55 -8.30 4.20
CA GLU A 359 -22.10 -8.55 5.57
C GLU A 359 -20.62 -8.97 5.60
N ILE A 360 -20.22 -9.88 4.71
CA ILE A 360 -18.82 -10.34 4.60
C ILE A 360 -17.91 -9.19 4.15
N PHE A 361 -18.38 -8.39 3.19
CA PHE A 361 -17.60 -7.25 2.72
C PHE A 361 -17.48 -6.16 3.78
N ARG A 362 -18.57 -5.81 4.47
CA ARG A 362 -18.60 -4.87 5.60
C ARG A 362 -17.67 -5.29 6.71
N ASP A 363 -17.70 -6.56 7.10
CA ASP A 363 -16.77 -7.12 8.10
C ASP A 363 -15.31 -6.94 7.67
N THR A 364 -15.02 -7.20 6.39
CA THR A 364 -13.68 -7.05 5.79
C THR A 364 -13.22 -5.59 5.75
N LEU A 365 -14.12 -4.63 5.48
CA LEU A 365 -13.78 -3.20 5.55
C LEU A 365 -13.40 -2.77 6.96
N ILE A 366 -14.15 -3.19 7.97
CA ILE A 366 -13.90 -2.85 9.37
C ILE A 366 -12.57 -3.46 9.82
N GLU A 367 -12.34 -4.74 9.52
CA GLU A 367 -11.08 -5.43 9.80
C GLU A 367 -9.87 -4.65 9.25
N GLN A 368 -9.91 -4.28 7.98
CA GLN A 368 -8.79 -3.57 7.34
C GLN A 368 -8.63 -2.13 7.83
N ALA A 369 -9.73 -1.45 8.15
CA ALA A 369 -9.69 -0.11 8.72
C ALA A 369 -9.11 -0.10 10.13
N GLU A 370 -9.39 -1.13 10.93
CA GLU A 370 -8.76 -1.34 12.25
C GLU A 370 -7.26 -1.64 12.13
N GLN A 371 -6.84 -2.40 11.11
CA GLN A 371 -5.42 -2.67 10.86
C GLN A 371 -4.65 -1.41 10.46
N GLY A 372 -5.30 -0.40 9.87
CA GLY A 372 -4.67 0.84 9.42
C GLY A 372 -4.44 0.92 7.91
N VAL A 373 -5.25 0.24 7.09
CA VAL A 373 -5.22 0.47 5.63
C VAL A 373 -5.70 1.90 5.33
N ASP A 374 -4.94 2.65 4.53
CA ASP A 374 -5.17 4.08 4.28
C ASP A 374 -6.14 4.36 3.14
N TYR A 375 -6.22 3.44 2.16
CA TYR A 375 -7.18 3.56 1.08
C TYR A 375 -7.67 2.21 0.55
N PHE A 376 -8.92 2.20 0.10
CA PHE A 376 -9.56 1.01 -0.47
C PHE A 376 -9.89 1.21 -1.94
N THR A 377 -9.40 0.30 -2.77
CA THR A 377 -9.89 0.16 -4.14
C THR A 377 -11.23 -0.55 -4.15
N ILE A 378 -12.30 0.20 -4.41
CA ILE A 378 -13.68 -0.27 -4.39
C ILE A 378 -14.30 -0.08 -5.78
N HIS A 379 -14.67 -1.21 -6.39
CA HIS A 379 -15.20 -1.26 -7.76
C HIS A 379 -16.73 -1.06 -7.78
N ALA A 380 -17.20 0.04 -7.18
CA ALA A 380 -18.63 0.37 -7.09
C ALA A 380 -19.21 0.99 -8.38
N GLY A 381 -18.36 1.35 -9.34
CA GLY A 381 -18.78 1.84 -10.66
C GLY A 381 -19.18 0.76 -11.65
N LEU A 382 -18.78 -0.50 -11.41
CA LEU A 382 -19.19 -1.63 -12.24
C LEU A 382 -20.64 -1.98 -11.93
N ARG A 383 -21.56 -1.52 -12.78
CA ARG A 383 -23.00 -1.77 -12.63
C ARG A 383 -23.45 -2.93 -13.51
N LEU A 384 -24.50 -3.62 -13.08
CA LEU A 384 -25.12 -4.71 -13.87
C LEU A 384 -25.47 -4.23 -15.29
N ALA A 385 -25.98 -3.00 -15.40
CA ALA A 385 -26.34 -2.38 -16.66
C ALA A 385 -25.16 -2.22 -17.65
N PHE A 386 -23.90 -2.23 -17.19
CA PHE A 386 -22.74 -1.99 -18.05
C PHE A 386 -22.05 -3.26 -18.53
N ILE A 387 -22.31 -4.40 -17.89
CA ILE A 387 -21.59 -5.65 -18.18
C ILE A 387 -21.75 -6.07 -19.65
N HIS A 388 -22.95 -5.91 -20.21
CA HIS A 388 -23.23 -6.26 -21.61
C HIS A 388 -22.42 -5.44 -22.63
N LEU A 389 -21.99 -4.22 -22.28
CA LEU A 389 -21.17 -3.36 -23.13
C LEU A 389 -19.79 -3.97 -23.39
N THR A 390 -19.32 -4.85 -22.50
CA THR A 390 -18.03 -5.54 -22.64
C THR A 390 -18.07 -6.76 -23.56
N ALA A 391 -19.24 -7.20 -24.01
CA ALA A 391 -19.38 -8.42 -24.82
C ALA A 391 -18.66 -8.33 -26.18
N GLY A 392 -18.51 -7.11 -26.72
CA GLY A 392 -17.79 -6.84 -27.97
C GLY A 392 -16.29 -6.62 -27.80
N ARG A 393 -15.77 -6.56 -26.56
CA ARG A 393 -14.35 -6.31 -26.31
C ARG A 393 -13.48 -7.48 -26.74
N ARG A 394 -12.26 -7.17 -27.18
CA ARG A 394 -11.26 -8.18 -27.51
C ARG A 394 -10.72 -8.88 -26.27
N THR A 395 -10.54 -8.14 -25.17
CA THR A 395 -9.98 -8.67 -23.92
C THR A 395 -10.98 -8.74 -22.77
N GLY A 396 -12.24 -8.38 -23.00
CA GLY A 396 -13.31 -8.45 -22.01
C GLY A 396 -13.04 -7.57 -20.78
N ILE A 397 -13.28 -8.13 -19.60
CA ILE A 397 -13.03 -7.50 -18.30
C ILE A 397 -11.69 -8.01 -17.76
N VAL A 398 -10.66 -7.15 -17.74
CA VAL A 398 -9.32 -7.52 -17.26
C VAL A 398 -9.05 -7.13 -15.80
N SER A 399 -9.94 -6.35 -15.18
CA SER A 399 -9.87 -6.10 -13.74
C SER A 399 -10.26 -7.36 -12.98
N ARG A 400 -9.42 -7.81 -12.05
CA ARG A 400 -9.75 -8.93 -11.15
C ARG A 400 -10.93 -8.58 -10.25
N GLY A 401 -10.91 -7.41 -9.60
CA GLY A 401 -12.04 -6.95 -8.78
C GLY A 401 -13.30 -6.74 -9.60
N GLY A 402 -13.15 -6.16 -10.81
CA GLY A 402 -14.25 -6.00 -11.75
C GLY A 402 -14.87 -7.34 -12.20
N SER A 403 -14.05 -8.33 -12.55
CA SER A 403 -14.55 -9.62 -13.01
C SER A 403 -15.25 -10.43 -11.91
N ILE A 404 -14.80 -10.33 -10.66
CA ILE A 404 -15.47 -10.91 -9.49
C ILE A 404 -16.89 -10.35 -9.35
N LEU A 405 -17.03 -9.02 -9.40
CA LEU A 405 -18.34 -8.37 -9.24
C LEU A 405 -19.23 -8.55 -10.45
N ALA A 406 -18.69 -8.56 -11.67
CA ALA A 406 -19.45 -8.88 -12.86
C ALA A 406 -20.05 -10.29 -12.75
N LYS A 407 -19.26 -11.28 -12.30
CA LYS A 407 -19.74 -12.65 -12.07
C LYS A 407 -20.86 -12.68 -11.01
N TRP A 408 -20.69 -11.98 -9.89
CA TRP A 408 -21.72 -11.87 -8.85
C TRP A 408 -23.02 -11.25 -9.39
N CYS A 409 -22.93 -10.13 -10.11
CA CYS A 409 -24.10 -9.43 -10.67
C CYS A 409 -24.85 -10.31 -11.67
N ILE A 410 -24.14 -11.06 -12.53
CA ILE A 410 -24.76 -11.99 -13.49
C ILE A 410 -25.45 -13.14 -12.76
N ALA A 411 -24.77 -13.79 -11.80
CA ALA A 411 -25.29 -14.95 -11.10
C ALA A 411 -26.57 -14.65 -10.31
N HIS A 412 -26.63 -13.48 -9.68
CA HIS A 412 -27.79 -13.05 -8.89
C HIS A 412 -28.82 -12.24 -9.67
N HIS A 413 -28.45 -11.77 -10.87
CA HIS A 413 -29.21 -10.78 -11.64
C HIS A 413 -29.63 -9.56 -10.80
N LYS A 414 -28.67 -9.04 -10.01
CA LYS A 414 -28.85 -7.89 -9.11
C LYS A 414 -27.79 -6.83 -9.38
N GLU A 415 -28.12 -5.58 -9.03
CA GLU A 415 -27.16 -4.48 -9.07
C GLU A 415 -26.02 -4.73 -8.06
N ASN A 416 -24.83 -4.27 -8.41
CA ASN A 416 -23.62 -4.40 -7.60
C ASN A 416 -23.86 -3.93 -6.16
N PHE A 417 -23.69 -4.82 -5.18
CA PHE A 417 -23.95 -4.48 -3.78
C PHE A 417 -23.02 -3.39 -3.24
N LEU A 418 -21.82 -3.22 -3.82
CA LEU A 418 -20.93 -2.11 -3.48
C LEU A 418 -21.50 -0.75 -3.89
N HIS A 419 -22.27 -0.74 -4.99
CA HIS A 419 -22.99 0.43 -5.46
C HIS A 419 -24.21 0.71 -4.58
N THR A 420 -25.00 -0.32 -4.25
CA THR A 420 -26.23 -0.14 -3.47
C THR A 420 -25.99 0.19 -2.00
N HIS A 421 -24.87 -0.26 -1.42
CA HIS A 421 -24.47 0.03 -0.04
C HIS A 421 -23.41 1.14 0.07
N PHE A 422 -23.21 1.94 -0.98
CA PHE A 422 -22.10 2.90 -1.05
C PHE A 422 -22.09 3.93 0.10
N GLU A 423 -23.26 4.39 0.55
CA GLU A 423 -23.34 5.30 1.70
C GLU A 423 -22.96 4.62 3.03
N GLU A 424 -23.30 3.34 3.22
CA GLU A 424 -22.86 2.58 4.40
C GLU A 424 -21.34 2.36 4.38
N ILE A 425 -20.75 2.19 3.20
CA ILE A 425 -19.28 2.16 3.03
C ILE A 425 -18.68 3.50 3.47
N CYS A 426 -19.29 4.63 3.08
CA CYS A 426 -18.85 5.96 3.51
C CYS A 426 -18.89 6.12 5.04
N GLU A 427 -19.94 5.63 5.71
CA GLU A 427 -20.05 5.65 7.18
C GLU A 427 -18.92 4.88 7.87
N ILE A 428 -18.47 3.76 7.29
CA ILE A 428 -17.33 3.00 7.80
C ILE A 428 -16.05 3.79 7.58
N MET A 429 -15.77 4.19 6.33
CA MET A 429 -14.49 4.80 5.97
C MET A 429 -14.23 6.12 6.70
N LYS A 430 -15.27 6.95 6.90
CA LYS A 430 -15.14 8.23 7.61
C LYS A 430 -14.87 8.08 9.11
N ALA A 431 -15.17 6.92 9.70
CA ALA A 431 -14.88 6.65 11.11
C ALA A 431 -13.38 6.40 11.35
N TYR A 432 -12.60 6.13 10.30
CA TYR A 432 -11.18 5.80 10.40
C TYR A 432 -10.27 6.68 9.52
N ASP A 433 -10.83 7.57 8.70
CA ASP A 433 -10.10 8.33 7.66
C ASP A 433 -9.48 7.46 6.56
N VAL A 434 -10.24 6.46 6.09
CA VAL A 434 -9.84 5.68 4.91
C VAL A 434 -10.29 6.41 3.65
N THR A 435 -9.37 6.55 2.69
CA THR A 435 -9.63 7.20 1.39
C THR A 435 -10.24 6.21 0.39
N PHE A 436 -11.20 6.65 -0.40
CA PHE A 436 -11.67 5.88 -1.56
C PHE A 436 -10.63 5.94 -2.68
N SER A 437 -10.24 4.78 -3.21
CA SER A 437 -9.77 4.63 -4.57
C SER A 437 -10.90 4.01 -5.37
N LEU A 438 -11.63 4.82 -6.15
CA LEU A 438 -12.75 4.30 -6.92
C LEU A 438 -12.20 3.52 -8.11
N GLY A 439 -12.38 2.19 -8.06
CA GLY A 439 -11.73 1.25 -8.96
C GLY A 439 -12.33 1.22 -10.36
N ASP A 440 -11.46 0.95 -11.34
CA ASP A 440 -11.75 0.92 -12.77
C ASP A 440 -12.07 -0.51 -13.26
N GLY A 441 -13.17 -1.08 -12.76
CA GLY A 441 -13.60 -2.45 -13.04
C GLY A 441 -13.72 -2.79 -14.52
N LEU A 442 -14.03 -1.80 -15.35
CA LEU A 442 -14.22 -1.88 -16.79
C LEU A 442 -13.08 -1.19 -17.57
N ARG A 443 -11.87 -1.04 -17.01
CA ARG A 443 -10.72 -0.53 -17.76
C ARG A 443 -10.38 -1.35 -19.02
N PRO A 444 -9.77 -0.75 -20.06
CA PRO A 444 -9.37 -1.46 -21.26
C PRO A 444 -8.12 -2.34 -21.04
N GLY A 445 -8.21 -3.61 -21.43
CA GLY A 445 -7.12 -4.58 -21.39
C GLY A 445 -6.26 -4.66 -22.65
N CYS A 446 -6.68 -3.98 -23.71
CA CYS A 446 -5.89 -3.81 -24.92
C CYS A 446 -6.26 -2.51 -25.64
N LEU A 447 -5.40 -2.08 -26.57
CA LEU A 447 -5.59 -0.83 -27.33
C LEU A 447 -6.91 -0.77 -28.11
N SER A 448 -7.47 -1.92 -28.49
CA SER A 448 -8.72 -2.01 -29.24
C SER A 448 -9.96 -1.72 -28.39
N ASP A 449 -9.85 -1.85 -27.07
CA ASP A 449 -10.96 -1.69 -26.13
C ASP A 449 -10.92 -0.29 -25.46
N ALA A 450 -9.92 0.54 -25.80
CA ALA A 450 -9.69 1.84 -25.19
C ALA A 450 -10.77 2.85 -25.55
N ASN A 451 -11.21 3.63 -24.55
CA ASN A 451 -12.20 4.71 -24.65
C ASN A 451 -13.57 4.22 -25.15
N ASP A 452 -13.89 2.95 -24.92
CA ASP A 452 -15.19 2.39 -25.29
C ASP A 452 -16.30 2.82 -24.34
N GLU A 453 -17.54 2.46 -24.69
CA GLU A 453 -18.72 2.83 -23.92
C GLU A 453 -18.70 2.25 -22.49
N ALA A 454 -18.20 1.02 -22.32
CA ALA A 454 -18.12 0.39 -21.01
C ALA A 454 -17.19 1.14 -20.06
N GLN A 455 -16.02 1.56 -20.55
CA GLN A 455 -15.05 2.33 -19.78
C GLN A 455 -15.64 3.67 -19.32
N PHE A 456 -16.21 4.46 -20.23
CA PHE A 456 -16.71 5.79 -19.88
C PHE A 456 -18.05 5.75 -19.13
N ALA A 457 -18.88 4.71 -19.31
CA ALA A 457 -20.05 4.50 -18.47
C ALA A 457 -19.67 4.29 -16.99
N GLU A 458 -18.62 3.50 -16.74
CA GLU A 458 -18.08 3.36 -15.39
C GLU A 458 -17.49 4.67 -14.88
N LEU A 459 -16.63 5.34 -15.66
CA LEU A 459 -15.98 6.60 -15.25
C LEU A 459 -17.00 7.68 -14.82
N ARG A 460 -18.09 7.87 -15.58
CA ARG A 460 -19.17 8.79 -15.22
C ARG A 460 -19.85 8.40 -13.92
N THR A 461 -20.07 7.11 -13.70
CA THR A 461 -20.59 6.59 -12.43
C THR A 461 -19.62 6.85 -11.28
N LEU A 462 -18.31 6.75 -11.49
CA LEU A 462 -17.31 7.10 -10.46
C LEU A 462 -17.38 8.60 -10.11
N GLY A 463 -17.68 9.46 -11.08
CA GLY A 463 -17.97 10.88 -10.84
C GLY A 463 -19.18 11.11 -9.93
N GLU A 464 -20.28 10.37 -10.15
CA GLU A 464 -21.47 10.39 -9.28
C GLU A 464 -21.16 9.89 -7.86
N LEU A 465 -20.46 8.76 -7.76
CA LEU A 465 -20.05 8.17 -6.48
C LEU A 465 -19.08 9.09 -5.71
N THR A 466 -18.21 9.82 -6.41
CA THR A 466 -17.35 10.86 -5.81
C THR A 466 -18.18 11.94 -5.14
N GLN A 467 -19.28 12.40 -5.78
CA GLN A 467 -20.18 13.38 -5.15
C GLN A 467 -20.86 12.81 -3.90
N ILE A 468 -21.20 11.52 -3.90
CA ILE A 468 -21.78 10.85 -2.73
C ILE A 468 -20.74 10.75 -1.60
N ALA A 469 -19.52 10.29 -1.89
CA ALA A 469 -18.43 10.22 -0.92
C ALA A 469 -18.11 11.60 -0.31
N TRP A 470 -18.11 12.65 -1.13
CA TRP A 470 -17.93 14.02 -0.68
C TRP A 470 -19.07 14.56 0.17
N LYS A 471 -20.33 14.11 0.01
CA LYS A 471 -21.40 14.47 0.96
C LYS A 471 -21.11 13.94 2.37
N HIS A 472 -20.36 12.85 2.46
CA HIS A 472 -19.90 12.24 3.70
C HIS A 472 -18.52 12.75 4.16
N ASP A 473 -17.95 13.77 3.50
CA ASP A 473 -16.58 14.23 3.68
C ASP A 473 -15.54 13.08 3.62
N VAL A 474 -15.74 12.07 2.78
CA VAL A 474 -14.76 11.00 2.57
C VAL A 474 -13.85 11.36 1.40
N GLN A 475 -12.53 11.27 1.62
CA GLN A 475 -11.52 11.54 0.62
C GLN A 475 -11.64 10.56 -0.56
N THR A 476 -11.42 11.01 -1.80
CA THR A 476 -11.63 10.18 -2.99
C THR A 476 -10.61 10.47 -4.09
N ILE A 477 -10.02 9.41 -4.63
CA ILE A 477 -9.29 9.37 -5.90
C ILE A 477 -10.01 8.42 -6.86
N ILE A 478 -9.80 8.61 -8.16
CA ILE A 478 -10.41 7.80 -9.22
C ILE A 478 -9.30 7.04 -9.93
N GLU A 479 -9.44 5.72 -10.05
CA GLU A 479 -8.57 4.90 -10.89
C GLU A 479 -8.96 5.06 -12.37
N GLY A 480 -7.96 5.06 -13.25
CA GLY A 480 -8.11 5.34 -14.67
C GLY A 480 -7.53 4.20 -15.52
N PRO A 481 -7.66 4.29 -16.85
CA PRO A 481 -7.45 3.16 -17.75
C PRO A 481 -6.05 2.53 -17.72
N GLY A 482 -6.01 1.31 -18.26
CA GLY A 482 -4.79 0.59 -18.58
C GLY A 482 -4.29 0.87 -20.01
N HIS A 483 -4.67 0.02 -20.97
CA HIS A 483 -4.07 0.03 -22.29
C HIS A 483 -4.69 1.09 -23.20
N VAL A 484 -4.02 2.23 -23.38
CA VAL A 484 -4.50 3.36 -24.20
C VAL A 484 -3.43 3.81 -25.21
N PRO A 485 -3.73 3.95 -26.51
CA PRO A 485 -2.78 4.49 -27.47
C PRO A 485 -2.56 6.00 -27.24
N MET A 486 -1.35 6.50 -27.51
CA MET A 486 -0.95 7.87 -27.15
C MET A 486 -1.93 8.99 -27.55
N HIS A 487 -2.55 8.87 -28.72
CA HIS A 487 -3.49 9.89 -29.24
C HIS A 487 -4.83 9.95 -28.50
N LEU A 488 -5.14 8.97 -27.63
CA LEU A 488 -6.36 8.92 -26.81
C LEU A 488 -6.11 9.28 -25.33
N ILE A 489 -4.86 9.45 -24.91
CA ILE A 489 -4.52 9.72 -23.50
C ILE A 489 -5.16 11.03 -23.01
N GLN A 490 -5.08 12.11 -23.80
CA GLN A 490 -5.66 13.40 -23.41
C GLN A 490 -7.18 13.32 -23.23
N ALA A 491 -7.88 12.58 -24.10
CA ALA A 491 -9.33 12.41 -23.98
C ALA A 491 -9.74 11.71 -22.67
N ASN A 492 -8.90 10.81 -22.14
CA ASN A 492 -9.16 10.19 -20.83
C ASN A 492 -8.94 11.17 -19.66
N MET A 493 -8.08 12.18 -19.83
CA MET A 493 -7.85 13.19 -18.80
C MET A 493 -8.92 14.29 -18.82
N ASP A 494 -9.56 14.49 -19.97
CA ASP A 494 -10.60 15.49 -20.19
C ASP A 494 -12.01 14.99 -19.80
N GLU A 495 -12.30 13.69 -19.98
CA GLU A 495 -13.54 13.02 -19.54
C GLU A 495 -13.57 12.84 -18.01
#